data_AF-A0A938TT89-F1
#
_entry.id   AF-A0A938TT89-F1
#
_cell.length_a   1.000
_cell.length_b   1.000
_cell.length_c   1.000
_cell.angle_alpha   90.00
_cell.angle_beta   90.00
_cell.angle_gamma   90.00
#
_symmetry.space_group_name_H-M   'P 1'
#
loop_
_entity.id
_entity.type
_entity.pdbx_description
1 polymer ?
#
loop_
_entity_poly.entity_id
_entity_poly.type
_entity_poly.pdbx_seq_one_letter_code
_entity_poly.pdbx_strand_id
1 'polypeptide(L)'
;MKAENSYGENFFWVLGGIPKPESKSSFEYFIIPSSEMAKNVFQAHDLWLKTPGRNGQEHNATTMRTVHLPPYKSFSGWDISEHRERWDLIEQKLKN
;
A
#
# COMPACT_ATOMS: atom_id res chain seq x y z
N MET A 1 -5.76 -3.60 13.32
CA MET A 1 -5.24 -2.44 12.56
C MET A 1 -5.54 -2.66 11.09
N LYS A 2 -6.13 -1.69 10.41
CA LYS A 2 -6.41 -1.76 8.97
C LYS A 2 -5.65 -0.67 8.21
N ALA A 3 -5.13 -1.02 7.03
CA ALA A 3 -4.38 -0.11 6.17
C ALA A 3 -5.23 1.03 5.59
N GLU A 4 -6.56 0.88 5.57
CA GLU A 4 -7.51 1.95 5.14
C GLU A 4 -7.65 3.10 6.15
N ASN A 5 -7.14 2.95 7.37
CA ASN A 5 -7.23 3.97 8.40
C ASN A 5 -5.92 4.76 8.50
N SER A 6 -6.04 6.08 8.74
CA SER A 6 -4.90 6.94 9.05
C SER A 6 -4.62 6.92 10.56
N TYR A 7 -3.38 6.70 10.97
CA TYR A 7 -2.95 6.60 12.38
C TYR A 7 -2.12 7.81 12.84
N GLY A 8 -2.12 8.90 12.06
CA GLY A 8 -1.39 10.14 12.36
C GLY A 8 -0.07 10.28 11.61
N GLU A 9 0.53 11.47 11.72
CA GLU A 9 1.65 11.88 10.88
C GLU A 9 2.97 11.15 11.15
N ASN A 10 3.13 10.57 12.33
CA ASN A 10 4.33 9.83 12.73
C ASN A 10 4.17 8.31 12.51
N PHE A 11 3.04 7.87 11.93
CA PHE A 11 2.81 6.48 11.60
C PHE A 11 3.16 6.23 10.13
N PHE A 12 3.98 5.20 9.90
CA PHE A 12 4.42 4.78 8.57
C PHE A 12 4.18 3.28 8.40
N TRP A 13 3.82 2.88 7.19
CA TRP A 13 3.86 1.50 6.77
C TRP A 13 5.22 1.23 6.13
N VAL A 14 5.92 0.23 6.64
CA VAL A 14 7.19 -0.25 6.08
C VAL A 14 6.95 -1.65 5.53
N LEU A 15 6.99 -1.78 4.21
CA LEU A 15 6.85 -3.06 3.52
C LEU A 15 8.23 -3.55 3.08
N GLY A 16 8.62 -4.75 3.50
CA GLY A 16 9.92 -5.34 3.18
C GLY A 16 9.82 -6.51 2.20
N GLY A 17 10.50 -6.40 1.07
CA GLY A 17 10.77 -7.49 0.14
C GLY A 17 12.08 -8.17 0.49
N ILE A 18 12.00 -9.40 1.01
CA ILE A 18 13.17 -10.22 1.33
C ILE A 18 13.53 -11.04 0.09
N PRO A 19 14.77 -10.94 -0.43
CA PRO A 19 15.20 -11.72 -1.57
C PRO A 19 15.24 -13.22 -1.22
N LYS A 20 15.09 -14.08 -2.22
CA LYS A 20 15.23 -15.53 -2.02
C LYS A 20 16.63 -15.85 -1.48
N PRO A 21 16.78 -16.92 -0.67
CA PRO A 21 18.09 -17.45 -0.31
C PRO A 21 18.95 -17.65 -1.58
N GLU A 22 20.25 -17.33 -1.49
CA GLU A 22 21.24 -17.37 -2.58
C GLU A 22 21.07 -16.32 -3.70
N SER A 23 20.08 -15.43 -3.62
CA SER A 23 19.98 -14.29 -4.53
C SER A 23 21.04 -13.22 -4.22
N LYS A 24 21.59 -12.60 -5.25
CA LYS A 24 22.44 -11.38 -5.12
C LYS A 24 21.63 -10.08 -5.00
N SER A 25 20.30 -10.17 -5.03
CA SER A 25 19.42 -9.00 -4.91
C SER A 25 19.46 -8.46 -3.48
N SER A 26 19.39 -7.14 -3.35
CA SER A 26 19.24 -6.48 -2.06
C SER A 26 17.81 -6.64 -1.52
N PHE A 27 17.65 -6.40 -0.22
CA PHE A 27 16.33 -6.14 0.36
C PHE A 27 15.73 -4.89 -0.28
N GLU A 28 14.42 -4.84 -0.34
CA GLU A 28 13.67 -3.71 -0.87
C GLU A 28 12.66 -3.25 0.18
N TYR A 29 12.61 -1.95 0.41
CA TYR A 29 11.69 -1.36 1.36
C TYR A 29 10.81 -0.30 0.70
N PHE A 30 9.54 -0.27 1.07
CA PHE A 30 8.62 0.79 0.72
C PHE A 30 8.17 1.49 2.00
N ILE A 31 8.43 2.80 2.07
CA ILE A 31 8.17 3.63 3.26
C ILE A 31 7.00 4.56 2.94
N ILE A 32 5.82 4.23 3.45
CA ILE A 32 4.57 4.85 3.02
C ILE A 32 3.93 5.59 4.21
N PRO A 33 3.65 6.90 4.11
CA PRO A 33 2.91 7.63 5.13
C PRO A 33 1.54 7.00 5.41
N SER A 34 1.11 6.98 6.68
CA SER A 34 -0.18 6.37 7.03
C SER A 34 -1.37 6.97 6.28
N SER A 35 -1.35 8.28 6.04
CA SER A 35 -2.41 8.99 5.32
C SER A 35 -2.52 8.55 3.86
N GLU A 36 -1.39 8.31 3.22
CA GLU A 36 -1.35 7.90 1.82
C GLU A 36 -1.77 6.44 1.63
N MET A 37 -1.30 5.55 2.51
CA MET A 37 -1.78 4.17 2.56
C MET A 37 -3.30 4.13 2.75
N ALA A 38 -3.81 4.87 3.74
CA ALA A 38 -5.24 4.94 4.05
C ALA A 38 -6.07 5.36 2.84
N LYS A 39 -5.69 6.48 2.21
CA LYS A 39 -6.37 7.02 1.05
C LYS A 39 -6.44 6.00 -0.08
N ASN A 40 -5.31 5.41 -0.47
CA ASN A 40 -5.28 4.54 -1.65
C ASN A 40 -5.94 3.18 -1.40
N VAL A 41 -5.81 2.63 -0.19
CA VAL A 41 -6.46 1.36 0.18
C VAL A 41 -7.98 1.53 0.24
N PHE A 42 -8.46 2.63 0.82
CA PHE A 42 -9.88 2.96 0.83
C PHE A 42 -10.42 3.12 -0.60
N GLN A 43 -9.75 3.92 -1.43
CA GLN A 43 -10.17 4.16 -2.82
C GLN A 43 -10.20 2.88 -3.66
N ALA A 44 -9.19 2.02 -3.55
CA ALA A 44 -9.15 0.76 -4.28
C ALA A 44 -10.29 -0.19 -3.85
N HIS A 45 -10.63 -0.23 -2.57
CA HIS A 45 -11.74 -1.03 -2.06
C HIS A 45 -13.10 -0.48 -2.52
N ASP A 46 -13.30 0.84 -2.45
CA ASP A 46 -14.52 1.50 -2.93
C ASP A 46 -14.73 1.29 -4.44
N LEU A 47 -13.67 1.41 -5.24
CA LEU A 47 -13.74 1.11 -6.68
C LEU A 47 -14.02 -0.37 -6.96
N TRP A 48 -13.43 -1.28 -6.18
CA TRP A 48 -13.71 -2.71 -6.29
C TRP A 48 -15.18 -3.01 -6.01
N LEU A 49 -15.78 -2.43 -4.96
CA LEU A 49 -17.21 -2.61 -4.67
C LEU A 49 -18.12 -2.08 -5.79
N LYS A 50 -17.73 -0.97 -6.42
CA LYS A 50 -18.51 -0.32 -7.48
C LYS A 50 -18.38 -1.00 -8.84
N THR A 51 -17.36 -1.84 -9.03
CA THR A 51 -17.14 -2.51 -10.31
C THR A 51 -17.86 -3.86 -10.31
N PRO A 52 -18.77 -4.14 -11.24
CA PRO A 52 -19.39 -5.45 -11.33
C PRO A 52 -18.33 -6.53 -11.57
N GLY A 53 -18.45 -7.66 -10.87
CA GLY A 53 -17.59 -8.82 -11.08
C GLY A 53 -17.74 -9.40 -12.49
N ARG A 54 -16.94 -10.42 -12.81
CA ARG A 54 -16.85 -11.04 -14.17
C ARG A 54 -18.19 -11.43 -14.81
N ASN A 55 -19.22 -11.69 -14.00
CA ASN A 55 -20.57 -12.06 -14.45
C ASN A 55 -21.62 -10.95 -14.22
N GLY A 56 -21.20 -9.70 -14.04
CA GLY A 56 -22.07 -8.56 -13.72
C GLY A 56 -22.60 -8.55 -12.27
N GLN A 57 -22.15 -9.49 -11.44
CA GLN A 57 -22.55 -9.57 -10.03
C GLN A 57 -21.80 -8.54 -9.20
N GLU A 58 -22.51 -7.80 -8.35
CA GLU A 58 -21.88 -6.91 -7.38
C GLU A 58 -20.94 -7.68 -6.44
N HIS A 59 -19.85 -7.02 -6.04
CA HIS A 59 -18.94 -7.59 -5.06
C HIS A 59 -19.56 -7.52 -3.66
N ASN A 60 -19.53 -8.63 -2.93
CA ASN A 60 -19.90 -8.62 -1.52
C ASN A 60 -18.89 -7.78 -0.72
N ALA A 61 -19.38 -6.84 0.08
CA ALA A 61 -18.54 -6.05 0.96
C ALA A 61 -17.87 -6.96 2.00
N THR A 62 -16.54 -7.09 1.89
CA THR A 62 -15.72 -7.82 2.86
C THR A 62 -14.84 -6.88 3.67
N THR A 63 -14.31 -7.39 4.78
CA THR A 63 -13.37 -6.67 5.65
C THR A 63 -11.93 -6.66 5.10
N MET A 64 -11.66 -7.37 3.99
CA MET A 64 -10.33 -7.49 3.39
C MET A 64 -9.96 -6.23 2.63
N ARG A 65 -8.67 -5.88 2.69
CA ARG A 65 -8.06 -4.77 1.95
C ARG A 65 -6.80 -5.26 1.28
N THR A 66 -6.54 -4.77 0.06
CA THR A 66 -5.41 -5.24 -0.76
C THR A 66 -4.48 -4.09 -1.09
N VAL A 67 -3.20 -4.28 -0.82
CA VAL A 67 -2.11 -3.44 -1.31
C VAL A 67 -1.38 -4.24 -2.39
N HIS A 68 -1.18 -3.64 -3.56
CA HIS A 68 -0.48 -4.29 -4.66
C HIS A 68 0.98 -3.87 -4.64
N LEU A 69 1.88 -4.85 -4.73
CA LEU A 69 3.31 -4.62 -4.88
C LEU A 69 3.67 -4.63 -6.37
N PRO A 70 4.68 -3.86 -6.80
CA PRO A 70 5.18 -3.91 -8.18
C PRO A 70 5.53 -5.35 -8.59
N PRO A 71 5.27 -5.74 -9.85
CA PRO A 71 4.84 -4.89 -10.97
C PRO A 71 3.31 -4.65 -11.03
N TYR A 72 2.55 -5.13 -10.05
CA TYR A 72 1.10 -5.00 -10.05
C TYR A 72 0.68 -3.64 -9.49
N LYS A 73 -0.29 -3.01 -10.16
CA LYS A 73 -0.90 -1.75 -9.70
C LYS A 73 -2.20 -2.03 -8.97
N SER A 74 -2.55 -1.14 -8.04
CA SER A 74 -3.83 -1.24 -7.36
C SER A 74 -4.99 -1.04 -8.35
N PHE A 75 -6.19 -1.41 -7.90
CA PHE A 75 -7.41 -1.13 -8.65
C PHE A 75 -7.66 0.38 -8.85
N SER A 76 -7.11 1.23 -7.98
CA SER A 76 -7.10 2.69 -8.15
C SER A 76 -5.95 3.21 -9.05
N GLY A 77 -5.12 2.32 -9.59
CA GLY A 77 -3.94 2.67 -10.37
C GLY A 77 -2.74 3.12 -9.52
N TRP A 78 -2.84 3.08 -8.19
CA TRP A 78 -1.76 3.45 -7.28
C TRP A 78 -0.58 2.49 -7.43
N ASP A 79 0.61 3.09 -7.55
CA ASP A 79 1.88 2.41 -7.69
C ASP A 79 2.77 2.80 -6.50
N ILE A 80 3.05 1.82 -5.64
CA ILE A 80 3.85 2.08 -4.43
C ILE A 80 5.35 2.26 -4.75
N SER A 81 5.78 2.09 -6.00
CA SER A 81 7.19 2.24 -6.41
C SER A 81 7.76 3.63 -6.07
N GLU A 82 6.90 4.65 -6.01
CA GLU A 82 7.27 6.02 -5.61
C GLU A 82 7.76 6.11 -4.15
N HIS A 83 7.46 5.09 -3.34
CA HIS A 83 7.83 4.98 -1.92
C HIS A 83 9.04 4.09 -1.67
N ARG A 84 9.68 3.58 -2.74
CA ARG A 84 10.85 2.70 -2.64
C ARG A 84 12.02 3.45 -1.98
N GLU A 85 12.57 2.87 -0.92
CA GLU A 85 13.69 3.40 -0.12
C GLU A 85 13.50 4.84 0.39
N ARG A 86 12.25 5.30 0.53
CA ARG A 86 11.91 6.68 0.99
C ARG A 86 12.05 6.87 2.51
N TRP A 87 13.16 6.40 3.08
CA TRP A 87 13.49 6.58 4.49
C TRP A 87 13.60 8.05 4.90
N ASP A 88 13.90 8.93 3.94
CA ASP A 88 13.93 10.39 4.12
C ASP A 88 12.61 10.93 4.69
N LEU A 89 11.47 10.29 4.42
CA LEU A 89 10.17 10.71 4.97
C LEU A 89 10.09 10.57 6.49
N ILE A 90 10.70 9.51 7.03
CA ILE A 90 10.79 9.29 8.48
C ILE A 90 11.83 10.25 9.07
N GLU A 91 13.00 10.37 8.42
CA GLU A 91 14.05 11.28 8.88
C GLU A 91 13.57 12.73 8.98
N GLN A 92 12.73 13.19 8.04
CA GLN A 92 12.11 14.52 8.08
C GLN A 92 11.25 14.72 9.33
N LYS A 93 10.56 13.69 9.81
CA LYS A 93 9.75 13.77 11.04
C LYS A 93 10.59 13.84 12.32
N LEU A 94 11.82 13.33 12.29
CA LEU A 94 12.74 13.31 13.43
C LEU A 94 13.58 14.59 13.59
N LYS A 95 13.58 15.47 12.58
CA LYS A 95 14.33 16.74 12.60
C LYS A 95 13.60 17.87 13.34
N ASN A 96 12.39 17.61 13.85
CA ASN A 96 11.55 18.55 14.59
C ASN A 96 11.56 18.24 16.09
#